data_AF-A0A1G1JZ26-F1
#
_entry.id   AF-A0A1G1JZ26-F1
#
_cell.length_a   1.000
_cell.length_b   1.000
_cell.length_c   1.000
_cell.angle_alpha   90.00
_cell.angle_beta   90.00
_cell.angle_gamma   90.00
#
_symmetry.space_group_name_H-M   'P 1'
#
loop_
_entity.id
_entity.type
_entity.pdbx_description
1 polymer ?
#
loop_
_entity_poly.entity_id
_entity_poly.type
_entity_poly.pdbx_seq_one_letter_code
_entity_poly.pdbx_strand_id
1 'polypeptide(L)' 'MSYADSRRLYGSRQHNLPSRFLNEIPANLYEEAARLDGLSFSDEAVVLDEEVKRRILFD' A
#
# COMPACT_ATOMS: atom_id res chain seq x y z
N MET A 1 0.71 12.78 4.56
CA MET A 1 -0.39 11.79 4.50
C MET A 1 -0.15 10.85 3.34
N SER A 2 -0.66 9.62 3.41
CA SER A 2 -0.57 8.66 2.30
C SER A 2 -1.88 7.89 2.14
N TYR A 3 -2.15 7.45 0.93
CA TYR A 3 -3.19 6.47 0.60
C TYR A 3 -2.59 5.45 -0.37
N ALA A 4 -3.28 4.33 -0.57
CA ALA A 4 -2.86 3.28 -1.50
C ALA A 4 -4.01 2.97 -2.46
N ASP A 5 -3.70 2.84 -3.75
CA ASP A 5 -4.68 2.49 -4.78
C ASP A 5 -5.23 1.07 -4.62
N SER A 6 -4.49 0.20 -3.94
CA SER A 6 -5.00 -1.09 -3.49
C SER A 6 -4.36 -1.54 -2.19
N ARG A 7 -5.13 -2.25 -1.35
CA ARG A 7 -4.65 -2.86 -0.10
C ARG A 7 -5.27 -4.22 0.10
N ARG A 8 -4.49 -5.18 0.59
CA ARG A 8 -5.03 -6.45 1.07
C ARG A 8 -5.62 -6.26 2.46
N LEU A 9 -6.94 -6.37 2.58
CA LEU A 9 -7.69 -6.27 3.82
C LEU A 9 -8.54 -7.52 3.97
N TYR A 10 -8.46 -8.16 5.14
CA TYR A 10 -9.22 -9.37 5.46
C TYR A 10 -9.03 -10.49 4.42
N GLY A 11 -7.80 -10.64 3.92
CA GLY A 11 -7.44 -11.64 2.91
C GLY A 11 -7.80 -11.26 1.47
N SER A 12 -8.64 -10.25 1.25
CA SER A 12 -9.07 -9.77 -0.07
C SER A 12 -8.33 -8.51 -0.51
N ARG A 13 -8.07 -8.34 -1.81
CA ARG A 13 -7.54 -7.08 -2.36
C ARG A 13 -8.69 -6.10 -2.54
N GLN A 14 -8.57 -4.92 -1.94
CA GLN A 14 -9.55 -3.83 -2.02
C GLN A 14 -8.94 -2.61 -2.72
N HIS A 15 -9.73 -1.94 -3.54
CA HIS A 15 -9.39 -0.69 -4.21
C HIS A 15 -10.14 0.45 -3.52
N ASN A 16 -9.50 1.06 -2.53
CA ASN A 16 -10.13 2.10 -1.73
C ASN A 16 -9.73 3.45 -2.29
N LEU A 17 -10.73 4.30 -2.54
CA LEU A 17 -10.49 5.69 -2.91
C LEU A 17 -9.82 6.44 -1.75
N PRO A 18 -9.10 7.54 -2.03
CA PRO A 18 -8.58 8.42 -1.00
C PRO A 18 -9.68 8.88 -0.04
N SER A 19 -9.34 9.05 1.24
CA SER A 19 -10.28 9.55 2.24
C SER A 19 -10.86 10.91 1.82
N ARG A 20 -12.18 11.10 1.97
CA ARG A 20 -12.85 12.39 1.72
C ARG A 20 -12.21 13.56 2.47
N PHE A 21 -11.61 13.29 3.63
CA PHE A 21 -10.93 14.30 4.45
C PHE A 21 -9.70 14.91 3.77
N LEU A 22 -9.09 14.23 2.78
CA LEU A 22 -7.99 14.82 2.00
C LEU A 22 -8.48 16.00 1.15
N ASN A 23 -9.73 15.97 0.69
CA ASN A 23 -10.34 17.05 -0.09
C ASN A 23 -10.84 18.21 0.79
N GLU A 24 -11.01 17.98 2.09
CA GLU A 24 -11.42 19.02 3.04
C GLU A 24 -10.23 19.90 3.48
N ILE A 25 -9.00 19.43 3.27
CA ILE A 25 -7.78 20.19 3.56
C ILE A 25 -7.50 21.13 2.38
N PRO A 26 -7.34 22.45 2.63
CA PRO A 26 -6.95 23.39 1.58
C PRO A 26 -5.67 22.95 0.87
N ALA A 27 -5.70 22.91 -0.47
CA ALA A 27 -4.60 22.38 -1.29
C ALA A 27 -3.28 23.15 -1.14
N ASN A 28 -3.32 24.40 -0.69
CA ASN A 28 -2.13 25.21 -0.43
C ASN A 28 -1.41 24.84 0.88
N LEU A 29 -1.96 23.93 1.69
CA LEU A 29 -1.38 23.50 2.96
C LEU A 29 -0.60 22.19 2.88
N TYR A 30 -0.62 21.51 1.72
CA TYR A 30 0.14 20.30 1.51
C TYR A 30 0.60 20.17 0.06
N GLU A 31 1.65 19.40 -0.14
CA GLU A 31 2.18 19.08 -1.46
C GLU A 31 1.84 17.62 -1.80
N GLU A 32 1.41 17.37 -3.03
CA GLU A 32 1.16 16.02 -3.49
C GLU A 32 2.50 15.33 -3.82
N ALA A 33 2.76 14.19 -3.18
CA ALA A 33 3.97 13.42 -3.48
C ALA A 33 3.87 12.81 -4.88
N ALA A 34 4.98 12.85 -5.63
CA ALA A 34 5.05 12.20 -6.93
C ALA A 34 4.68 10.71 -6.82
N ARG A 35 3.74 10.25 -7.64
CA ARG A 35 3.39 8.84 -7.73
C ARG A 35 4.60 8.06 -8.25
N LEU A 36 4.92 6.95 -7.60
CA LEU A 36 5.86 5.96 -8.13
C LEU A 36 5.16 5.14 -9.22
N ASP A 37 4.80 5.80 -10.31
CA ASP A 37 4.10 5.21 -11.45
C ASP A 37 5.12 4.44 -12.30
N GLY A 38 5.45 3.21 -11.90
CA GLY A 38 6.46 2.42 -12.62
C GLY A 38 7.00 1.17 -11.92
N LEU A 39 6.74 0.98 -10.62
CA LEU A 39 7.02 -0.31 -9.97
C LEU A 39 5.82 -1.23 -10.17
N SER A 40 5.77 -1.92 -11.31
CA SER A 40 4.88 -3.07 -11.48
C SER A 40 5.33 -4.16 -10.52
N PHE A 41 4.78 -4.18 -9.31
CA PHE A 41 4.85 -5.36 -8.46
C PHE A 41 3.95 -6.41 -9.11
N SER A 42 4.56 -7.28 -9.92
CA SER A 42 3.92 -8.52 -10.33
C SER A 42 3.45 -9.24 -9.06
N ASP A 43 2.21 -9.71 -9.06
CA ASP A 43 1.60 -10.53 -8.00
C ASP A 43 2.22 -11.95 -8.00
N GLU A 44 3.54 -12.02 -8.24
CA GLU A 44 4.36 -13.21 -8.04
C GLU A 44 4.29 -13.50 -6.55
N ALA A 45 3.67 -14.62 -6.20
CA ALA A 45 3.75 -15.17 -4.87
C ALA A 45 5.24 -15.33 -4.56
N VAL A 46 5.79 -14.42 -3.74
CA VAL A 46 7.16 -14.56 -3.25
C VAL A 46 7.18 -15.88 -2.51
N VAL A 47 7.77 -16.90 -3.14
CA VAL A 47 8.10 -18.16 -2.49
C VAL A 47 9.17 -17.82 -1.48
N LEU A 48 8.72 -17.39 -0.30
CA LEU A 48 9.58 -17.16 0.83
C LEU A 48 10.18 -18.50 1.20
N ASP A 49 11.51 -18.54 1.22
CA ASP A 49 12.22 -19.67 1.79
C ASP A 49 11.66 -19.94 3.19
N GLU A 50 11.42 -21.21 3.51
CA GLU A 50 10.78 -21.62 4.76
C GLU A 50 11.56 -21.11 5.98
N GLU A 51 12.86 -20.83 5.82
CA GLU A 51 13.69 -20.20 6.84
C GLU A 51 13.32 -18.73 7.10
N VAL A 52 13.03 -17.94 6.05
CA VAL A 52 12.56 -16.55 6.17
C VAL A 52 11.17 -16.51 6.79
N LYS A 53 10.30 -17.45 6.41
CA LYS A 53 8.95 -17.58 6.95
C LYS A 53 8.96 -17.93 8.44
N ARG A 54 9.86 -18.83 8.88
CA ARG A 54 10.03 -19.11 10.32
C ARG A 54 10.53 -17.88 11.06
N ARG A 55 11.51 -17.14 10.53
CA ARG A 55 12.05 -15.96 11.23
C ARG A 55 10.98 -14.89 11.47
N ILE A 56 10.09 -14.65 10.51
CA ILE A 56 9.01 -13.65 10.65
C ILE A 56 7.92 -14.10 11.64
N LEU A 57 7.71 -15.42 11.80
CA LEU A 57 6.62 -15.94 12.65
C LEU A 57 6.97 -16.01 14.15
N PHE A 58 8.26 -15.97 14.49
CA PHE A 58 8.76 -16.23 15.84
C PHE A 58 9.50 -15.03 16.48
N ASP A 59 9.53 -13.87 15.80
CA ASP A 59 9.93 -12.58 16.36
C ASP A 59 8.70 -11.73 16.73
#